data_AF-A0A3M7QU04-F1
#
_entry.id   AF-A0A3M7QU04-F1
#
_cell.length_a   1.000
_cell.length_b   1.000
_cell.length_c   1.000
_cell.angle_alpha   90.00
_cell.angle_beta   90.00
_cell.angle_gamma   90.00
#
_symmetry.space_group_name_H-M   'P 1'
#
loop_
_entity.id
_entity.type
_entity.pdbx_description
1 polymer ?
#
loop_
_entity_poly.entity_id
_entity_poly.type
_entity_poly.pdbx_seq_one_letter_code
_entity_poly.pdbx_strand_id
1 'polypeptide(L)'
;MIIGIPTRCRTKNLALSLKIESTNWRLESVKCDFFIRLSMNKYTKSILENVHDLNISKDLTREIIDMRDYYQQITGTQCSDLIQFCHLNKYMIKTEIRSMYKHNEIVSKINKIFDLKNLKLQYALYYSVMRRGRRAALAQIFVYESEF
;
A
#
# COMPACT_ATOMS: atom_id res chain seq x y z
N MET A 1 30.56 -1.85 8.26
CA MET A 1 29.84 -0.55 8.39
C MET A 1 29.90 0.12 7.02
N ILE A 2 28.78 0.23 6.30
CA ILE A 2 28.78 0.82 4.94
C ILE A 2 28.85 2.35 5.09
N ILE A 3 30.02 2.90 4.81
CA ILE A 3 30.30 4.35 4.83
C ILE A 3 29.50 4.99 3.69
N GLY A 4 28.68 6.00 4.00
CA GLY A 4 27.98 6.83 3.00
C GLY A 4 26.45 6.77 3.01
N ILE A 5 25.84 5.87 3.80
CA ILE A 5 24.38 5.93 4.01
C ILE A 5 24.12 6.85 5.21
N PRO A 6 23.43 7.98 5.04
CA PRO A 6 23.10 8.87 6.17
C PRO A 6 22.23 8.10 7.16
N THR A 7 22.77 7.83 8.35
CA THR A 7 22.08 7.06 9.40
C THR A 7 21.00 7.86 10.11
N ARG A 8 20.98 9.21 9.99
CA ARG A 8 19.95 10.09 10.54
C ARG A 8 19.73 11.34 9.69
N CYS A 9 18.79 11.27 8.74
CA CYS A 9 18.01 12.36 8.13
C CYS A 9 17.38 11.82 6.83
N ARG A 10 16.14 12.22 6.47
CA ARG A 10 15.49 12.04 5.13
C ARG A 10 14.56 10.83 4.87
N THR A 11 14.28 9.95 5.83
CA THR A 11 13.43 8.75 5.59
C THR A 11 11.96 9.06 5.28
N LYS A 12 11.35 10.08 5.88
CA LYS A 12 9.90 10.38 5.69
C LYS A 12 9.54 10.78 4.26
N ASN A 13 10.33 11.67 3.64
CA ASN A 13 10.09 12.08 2.25
C ASN A 13 10.33 10.93 1.27
N LEU A 14 11.36 10.12 1.51
CA LEU A 14 11.62 8.92 0.71
C LEU A 14 10.51 7.88 0.88
N ALA A 15 10.05 7.64 2.11
CA ALA A 15 8.94 6.74 2.41
C ALA A 15 7.66 7.19 1.71
N LEU A 16 7.33 8.49 1.79
CA LEU A 16 6.23 9.08 1.04
C LEU A 16 6.43 8.88 -0.47
N SER A 17 7.59 9.19 -1.04
CA SER A 17 7.86 8.96 -2.47
C SER A 17 7.71 7.49 -2.89
N LEU A 18 8.05 6.55 -2.01
CA LEU A 18 7.90 5.11 -2.22
C LEU A 18 6.49 4.57 -1.88
N LYS A 19 5.55 5.45 -1.54
CA LYS A 19 4.19 5.10 -1.10
C LYS A 19 4.14 4.20 0.13
N ILE A 20 5.13 4.31 1.00
CA ILE A 20 5.19 3.57 2.26
C ILE A 20 4.35 4.30 3.29
N GLU A 21 3.26 3.67 3.72
CA GLU A 21 2.35 4.17 4.74
C GLU A 21 2.87 3.87 6.16
N SER A 22 2.43 4.66 7.13
CA SER A 22 2.64 4.34 8.54
C SER A 22 1.99 3.00 8.87
N THR A 23 2.73 2.10 9.52
CA THR A 23 2.23 0.78 9.93
C THR A 23 0.97 0.89 10.76
N ASN A 24 0.90 1.87 11.67
CA ASN A 24 -0.25 2.06 12.55
C ASN A 24 -1.52 2.42 11.75
N TRP A 25 -1.43 3.41 10.86
CA TRP A 25 -2.55 3.81 10.00
C TRP A 25 -2.99 2.68 9.06
N ARG A 26 -2.02 1.90 8.56
CA ARG A 26 -2.33 0.74 7.72
C ARG A 26 -3.10 -0.31 8.51
N LEU A 27 -2.66 -0.63 9.73
CA LEU A 27 -3.31 -1.60 10.62
C LEU A 27 -4.71 -1.15 11.02
N GLU A 28 -4.89 0.11 11.41
CA GLU A 28 -6.20 0.68 11.74
C GLU A 28 -7.17 0.58 10.55
N SER A 29 -6.70 0.94 9.36
CA SER A 29 -7.49 0.82 8.13
C SER A 29 -7.88 -0.64 7.83
N VAL A 30 -6.98 -1.60 8.05
CA VAL A 30 -7.27 -3.05 7.92
C VAL A 30 -8.31 -3.50 8.94
N LYS A 31 -8.19 -3.09 10.21
CA LYS A 31 -9.15 -3.43 11.27
C LYS A 31 -10.54 -2.92 10.93
N CYS A 32 -10.65 -1.66 10.51
CA CYS A 32 -11.92 -1.08 10.05
C CYS A 32 -12.49 -1.82 8.82
N ASP A 33 -11.64 -2.16 7.83
CA ASP A 33 -12.07 -2.93 6.66
C ASP A 33 -12.59 -4.32 7.03
N PHE A 34 -11.90 -5.00 7.94
CA PHE A 34 -12.28 -6.32 8.41
C PHE A 34 -13.61 -6.26 9.17
N PHE A 35 -13.77 -5.29 10.06
CA PHE A 35 -15.02 -5.07 10.79
C PHE A 35 -16.20 -4.79 9.86
N ILE A 36 -16.05 -3.87 8.89
CA ILE A 36 -17.11 -3.56 7.92
C ILE A 36 -17.52 -4.82 7.15
N ARG A 37 -16.55 -5.62 6.69
CA ARG A 37 -16.85 -6.86 5.97
C ARG A 37 -17.58 -7.86 6.85
N LEU A 38 -17.14 -8.08 8.09
CA LEU A 38 -17.81 -9.01 8.99
C LEU A 38 -19.26 -8.57 9.29
N SER A 39 -19.47 -7.27 9.49
CA SER A 39 -20.78 -6.71 9.82
C SER A 39 -21.75 -6.67 8.63
N MET A 40 -21.27 -6.42 7.41
CA MET A 40 -22.14 -6.18 6.25
C MET A 40 -22.23 -7.37 5.28
N ASN A 41 -21.24 -8.27 5.22
CA ASN A 41 -21.25 -9.37 4.27
C ASN A 41 -21.88 -10.63 4.87
N LYS A 42 -22.92 -11.12 4.18
CA LYS A 42 -23.72 -12.29 4.55
C LYS A 42 -22.89 -13.57 4.72
N TYR A 43 -21.90 -13.80 3.87
CA TYR A 43 -21.07 -15.01 3.92
C TYR A 43 -20.15 -15.02 5.14
N THR A 44 -19.50 -13.89 5.43
CA THR A 44 -18.67 -13.75 6.64
C THR A 44 -19.51 -13.85 7.91
N LYS A 45 -20.73 -13.33 7.90
CA LYS A 45 -21.66 -13.50 9.02
C LYS A 45 -22.00 -14.98 9.26
N SER A 46 -22.31 -15.72 8.20
CA SER A 46 -22.54 -17.16 8.27
C SER A 46 -21.31 -17.95 8.74
N ILE A 47 -20.10 -17.54 8.33
CA ILE A 47 -18.86 -18.14 8.86
C ILE A 47 -18.74 -17.86 10.37
N LEU A 48 -18.99 -16.64 10.83
CA LEU A 48 -18.93 -16.30 12.25
C LEU A 48 -19.94 -17.07 13.10
N GLU A 49 -21.14 -17.32 12.57
CA GLU A 49 -22.16 -18.15 13.24
C GLU A 49 -21.66 -19.58 13.44
N ASN A 50 -20.89 -20.13 12.48
CA ASN A 50 -20.32 -21.47 12.55
C ASN A 50 -19.04 -21.56 13.41
N VAL A 51 -18.50 -20.43 13.86
CA VAL A 51 -17.25 -20.35 14.65
C VAL A 51 -17.49 -19.55 15.94
N HIS A 52 -18.71 -19.63 16.47
CA HIS A 52 -19.18 -18.85 17.60
C HIS A 52 -18.32 -19.04 18.87
N ASP A 53 -17.77 -20.24 19.07
CA ASP A 53 -16.94 -20.58 20.23
C ASP A 53 -15.67 -19.73 20.37
N LEU A 54 -15.18 -19.16 19.25
CA LEU A 54 -13.98 -18.33 19.26
C LEU A 54 -14.23 -16.87 19.69
N ASN A 55 -15.47 -16.46 19.98
CA ASN A 55 -15.84 -15.09 20.40
C ASN A 55 -15.30 -13.92 19.52
N ILE A 56 -14.85 -14.21 18.31
CA ILE A 56 -14.15 -13.27 17.40
C ILE A 56 -14.93 -11.98 17.19
N SER A 57 -16.25 -12.06 17.03
CA SER A 57 -17.10 -10.89 16.81
C SER A 57 -17.08 -9.91 18.00
N LYS A 58 -16.99 -10.41 19.24
CA LYS A 58 -16.99 -9.57 20.44
C LYS A 58 -15.66 -8.85 20.59
N ASP A 59 -14.56 -9.57 20.39
CA ASP A 59 -13.21 -9.03 20.50
C ASP A 59 -12.97 -7.92 19.46
N LEU A 60 -13.39 -8.14 18.21
CA LEU A 60 -13.29 -7.12 17.17
C LEU A 60 -14.15 -5.90 17.44
N THR A 61 -15.39 -6.11 17.90
CA THR A 61 -16.28 -4.99 18.25
C THR A 61 -15.66 -4.15 19.37
N ARG A 62 -15.07 -4.80 20.37
CA ARG A 62 -14.35 -4.11 21.45
C ARG A 62 -13.16 -3.31 20.94
N GLU A 63 -12.33 -3.88 20.06
CA GLU A 63 -11.22 -3.13 19.47
C GLU A 63 -11.69 -1.89 18.68
N ILE A 64 -12.80 -1.97 17.94
CA ILE A 64 -13.35 -0.80 17.23
C ILE A 64 -13.88 0.25 18.22
N ILE A 65 -14.51 -0.17 19.31
CA ILE A 65 -14.98 0.74 20.38
C ILE A 65 -13.79 1.44 21.03
N ASP A 66 -12.74 0.71 21.38
CA ASP A 66 -11.53 1.28 21.99
C ASP A 66 -10.88 2.31 21.04
N MET A 67 -10.81 2.02 19.74
CA MET A 67 -10.36 3.00 18.74
C MET A 67 -11.29 4.22 18.69
N ARG A 68 -12.61 4.03 18.65
CA ARG A 68 -13.58 5.13 18.61
C ARG A 68 -13.41 6.04 19.82
N ASP A 69 -13.33 5.46 21.01
CA ASP A 69 -13.25 6.21 22.25
C ASP A 69 -11.94 7.00 22.34
N TYR A 70 -10.82 6.44 21.84
CA TYR A 70 -9.56 7.16 21.68
C TYR A 70 -9.70 8.39 20.75
N TYR A 71 -10.32 8.21 19.57
CA TYR A 71 -10.53 9.32 18.63
C TYR A 71 -11.52 10.37 19.17
N GLN A 72 -12.54 9.94 19.90
CA GLN A 72 -13.49 10.83 20.55
C GLN A 72 -12.81 11.70 21.62
N GLN A 73 -11.89 11.14 22.41
CA GLN A 73 -11.09 11.91 23.37
C GLN A 73 -10.24 12.99 22.68
N ILE A 74 -9.69 12.68 21.50
CA ILE A 74 -8.85 13.63 20.75
C ILE A 74 -9.67 14.72 20.05
N THR A 75 -10.79 14.35 19.43
CA THR A 75 -11.52 15.24 18.52
C THR A 75 -12.79 15.84 19.10
N GLY A 76 -13.26 15.35 20.25
CA GLY A 76 -14.54 15.73 20.86
C GLY A 76 -15.77 15.32 20.04
N THR A 77 -15.60 14.64 18.91
CA THR A 77 -16.70 14.28 18.00
C THR A 77 -17.27 12.93 18.40
N GLN A 78 -18.57 12.88 18.70
CA GLN A 78 -19.27 11.64 18.99
C GLN A 78 -19.77 10.98 17.71
N CYS A 79 -19.43 9.72 17.50
CA CYS A 79 -19.99 8.89 16.42
C CYS A 79 -20.60 7.63 17.05
N SER A 80 -21.93 7.54 17.08
CA SER A 80 -22.64 6.43 17.73
C SER A 80 -22.55 5.12 16.93
N ASP A 81 -22.55 5.22 15.60
CA ASP A 81 -22.51 4.07 14.70
C ASP A 81 -21.06 3.65 14.38
N LEU A 82 -20.70 2.43 14.78
CA LEU A 82 -19.36 1.86 14.57
C LEU A 82 -19.01 1.68 13.10
N ILE A 83 -19.99 1.40 12.23
CA ILE A 83 -19.75 1.25 10.79
C ILE A 83 -19.42 2.63 10.19
N GLN A 84 -20.19 3.65 10.54
CA GLN A 84 -19.90 5.03 10.12
C GLN A 84 -18.55 5.50 10.64
N PHE A 85 -18.23 5.22 11.90
CA PHE A 85 -16.90 5.49 12.46
C PHE A 85 -15.79 4.84 11.63
N CYS A 86 -15.93 3.57 11.27
CA CYS A 86 -14.94 2.89 10.44
C CYS A 86 -14.77 3.53 9.05
N HIS A 87 -15.87 3.95 8.41
CA HIS A 87 -15.81 4.67 7.13
C HIS A 87 -15.11 6.03 7.28
N LEU A 88 -15.44 6.78 8.32
CA LEU A 88 -14.87 8.08 8.62
C LEU A 88 -13.37 7.97 8.94
N ASN A 89 -12.99 7.02 9.79
CA ASN A 89 -11.58 6.80 10.14
C ASN A 89 -10.74 6.48 8.89
N LYS A 90 -11.23 5.58 8.03
CA LYS A 90 -10.57 5.29 6.75
C LYS A 90 -10.47 6.51 5.84
N TYR A 91 -11.49 7.36 5.80
CA TYR A 91 -11.46 8.59 5.04
C TYR A 91 -10.41 9.58 5.59
N MET A 92 -10.34 9.72 6.91
CA MET A 92 -9.36 10.56 7.60
C MET A 92 -7.94 10.10 7.30
N ILE A 93 -7.65 8.81 7.50
CA ILE A 93 -6.34 8.20 7.18
C ILE A 93 -5.95 8.48 5.71
N LYS A 94 -6.87 8.26 4.76
CA LYS A 94 -6.59 8.54 3.34
C LYS A 94 -6.32 10.01 3.06
N THR A 95 -7.08 10.90 3.71
CA THR A 95 -6.96 12.35 3.54
C THR A 95 -5.63 12.85 4.09
N GLU A 96 -5.23 12.35 5.26
CA GLU A 96 -3.97 12.69 5.90
C GLU A 96 -2.77 12.15 5.14
N ILE A 97 -2.85 10.90 4.67
CA ILE A 97 -1.85 10.36 3.74
C ILE A 97 -1.73 11.30 2.53
N ARG A 98 -2.83 11.64 1.85
CA ARG A 98 -2.84 12.52 0.66
C ARG A 98 -2.25 13.91 0.92
N SER A 99 -2.57 14.53 2.06
CA SER A 99 -2.05 15.86 2.39
C SER A 99 -0.53 15.86 2.51
N MET A 100 0.06 14.77 3.02
CA MET A 100 1.51 14.59 3.12
C MET A 100 2.21 14.47 1.75
N TYR A 101 1.51 14.02 0.69
CA TYR A 101 2.06 14.00 -0.68
C TYR A 101 1.92 15.35 -1.37
N LYS A 102 0.71 15.93 -1.34
CA LYS A 102 0.34 17.05 -2.23
C LYS A 102 1.14 18.33 -1.94
N HIS A 103 1.52 18.53 -0.69
CA HIS A 103 2.21 19.74 -0.25
C HIS A 103 3.74 19.58 -0.13
N ASN A 104 4.31 18.45 -0.54
CA ASN A 104 5.73 18.15 -0.33
C ASN A 104 6.55 18.26 -1.62
N GLU A 105 7.20 19.41 -1.82
CA GLU A 105 8.05 19.66 -2.99
C GLU A 105 9.23 18.68 -3.10
N ILE A 106 9.76 18.21 -1.97
CA ILE A 106 10.88 17.27 -1.94
C ILE A 106 10.42 15.91 -2.48
N VAL A 107 9.24 15.44 -2.07
CA VAL A 107 8.62 14.21 -2.57
C VAL A 107 8.39 14.29 -4.08
N SER A 108 7.89 15.43 -4.58
CA SER A 108 7.70 15.67 -6.02
C SER A 108 9.02 15.57 -6.81
N LYS A 109 10.11 16.19 -6.30
CA LYS A 109 11.44 16.10 -6.90
C LYS A 109 11.96 14.66 -6.92
N ILE A 110 11.81 13.91 -5.82
CA ILE A 110 12.23 12.50 -5.73
C ILE A 110 11.43 11.63 -6.72
N ASN A 111 10.12 11.83 -6.84
CA ASN A 111 9.28 11.09 -7.79
C ASN A 111 9.74 11.31 -9.24
N LYS A 112 10.02 12.56 -9.64
CA LYS A 112 10.58 12.86 -10.97
C LYS A 112 11.89 12.11 -11.23
N ILE A 113 12.77 11.99 -10.23
CA ILE A 113 14.02 11.23 -10.35
C ILE A 113 13.73 9.73 -10.57
N PHE A 114 12.78 9.16 -9.82
CA PHE A 114 12.38 7.76 -10.00
C PHE A 114 11.75 7.52 -11.37
N ASP A 115 10.88 8.39 -11.83
CA ASP A 115 10.24 8.28 -13.15
C ASP A 115 11.29 8.28 -14.28
N LEU A 116 12.26 9.21 -14.22
CA LEU A 116 13.35 9.27 -15.19
C LEU A 116 14.23 8.01 -15.17
N LYS A 117 14.52 7.46 -13.99
CA LYS A 117 15.30 6.21 -13.87
C LYS A 117 14.53 5.01 -14.38
N ASN A 118 13.24 4.91 -14.06
CA ASN A 118 12.37 3.82 -14.53
C ASN A 118 12.21 3.85 -16.05
N LEU A 119 12.06 5.04 -16.64
CA LEU A 119 12.01 5.21 -18.09
C LEU A 119 13.32 4.71 -18.75
N LYS A 120 14.48 5.10 -18.20
CA LYS A 120 15.79 4.61 -18.70
C LYS A 120 15.92 3.09 -18.59
N LEU A 121 15.46 2.49 -17.49
CA LEU A 121 15.46 1.04 -17.30
C LEU A 121 14.53 0.34 -18.30
N GLN A 122 13.34 0.88 -18.54
CA GLN A 122 12.41 0.36 -19.54
C GLN A 122 13.02 0.39 -20.95
N TYR A 123 13.66 1.50 -21.34
CA TYR A 123 14.38 1.56 -22.62
C TYR A 123 15.52 0.55 -22.68
N ALA A 124 16.33 0.44 -21.62
CA ALA A 124 17.42 -0.54 -21.57
C ALA A 124 16.90 -1.99 -21.71
N LEU A 125 15.79 -2.32 -21.04
CA LEU A 125 15.12 -3.62 -21.16
C LEU A 125 14.63 -3.85 -22.59
N TYR A 126 13.92 -2.89 -23.18
CA TYR A 126 13.43 -2.96 -24.55
C TYR A 126 14.56 -3.23 -25.56
N TYR A 127 15.66 -2.48 -25.49
CA TYR A 127 16.82 -2.69 -26.36
C TYR A 127 17.51 -4.03 -26.11
N SER A 128 17.56 -4.51 -24.86
CA SER A 128 18.13 -5.81 -24.54
C SER A 128 17.30 -6.97 -25.10
N VAL A 129 15.97 -6.86 -25.07
CA VAL A 129 15.03 -7.83 -25.66
C VAL A 129 15.15 -7.82 -27.18
N MET A 130 15.16 -6.65 -27.80
CA MET A 130 15.37 -6.50 -29.25
C MET A 130 16.71 -7.08 -29.72
N ARG A 131 17.80 -6.89 -28.96
CA ARG A 131 19.11 -7.50 -29.27
C ARG A 131 19.09 -9.02 -29.13
N ARG A 132 18.40 -9.58 -28.13
CA ARG A 132 18.22 -11.03 -28.00
C ARG A 132 17.38 -11.60 -29.13
N GLY A 133 16.30 -10.92 -29.52
CA GLY A 133 15.47 -11.30 -30.68
C GLY A 133 16.24 -11.28 -31.99
N ARG A 134 17.07 -10.25 -32.23
CA ARG A 134 17.97 -10.21 -33.40
C ARG A 134 19.05 -11.29 -33.37
N ARG A 135 19.62 -11.61 -32.20
CA ARG A 135 20.57 -12.72 -32.06
C ARG A 135 19.91 -14.08 -32.29
N ALA A 136 18.68 -14.28 -31.85
CA ALA A 136 17.91 -15.50 -32.12
C ALA A 136 17.55 -15.62 -33.61
N ALA A 137 17.16 -14.51 -34.27
CA ALA A 137 16.89 -14.49 -35.70
C ALA A 137 18.17 -14.72 -36.54
N LEU A 138 19.30 -14.11 -36.17
CA LEU A 138 20.59 -14.34 -36.83
C LEU A 138 21.11 -15.77 -36.58
N ALA A 139 20.86 -16.37 -35.42
CA ALA A 139 21.19 -17.78 -35.17
C ALA A 139 20.34 -18.73 -36.02
N GLN A 140 19.06 -18.42 -36.29
CA GLN A 140 18.22 -19.20 -37.21
C GLN A 140 18.67 -19.07 -38.67
N ILE A 141 19.16 -17.89 -39.09
CA ILE A 141 19.72 -17.67 -40.43
C ILE A 141 21.03 -18.46 -40.61
N PHE A 142 21.92 -18.47 -39.62
CA PHE A 142 23.17 -19.24 -39.67
C PHE A 142 22.97 -20.76 -39.67
N VAL A 143 21.91 -21.27 -39.04
CA VAL A 143 21.56 -22.70 -39.12
C VAL A 143 21.04 -23.06 -40.52
N TYR A 144 20.28 -22.19 -41.18
CA TYR A 144 19.81 -22.42 -42.55
C TYR A 144 20.92 -22.36 -43.62
N GLU A 145 21.98 -21.57 -43.41
CA GLU A 145 23.12 -21.48 -44.35
C GLU A 145 24.16 -22.60 -44.17
N SER A 146 24.01 -23.47 -43.17
CA SER A 146 24.93 -24.61 -42.92
C SER A 146 24.35 -25.97 -43.32
N GLU A 147 23.14 -25.99 -43.89
CA GLU A 147 22.46 -27.19 -44.42
C GLU A 147 22.36 -27.21 -45.96
N PHE A 148 23.11 -26.33 -46.65
CA PHE A 148 23.26 -26.31 -48.12
C PHE A 148 24.73 -26.41 -48.55
#